data_AF-A0A741W3Y0-F1
#
_entry.id   AF-A0A741W3Y0-F1
#
_cell.length_a   1.000
_cell.length_b   1.000
_cell.length_c   1.000
_cell.angle_alpha   90.00
_cell.angle_beta   90.00
_cell.angle_gamma   90.00
#
_symmetry.space_group_name_H-M   'P 1'
#
loop_
_entity.id
_entity.type
_entity.pdbx_description
1 polymer ?
#
loop_
_entity_poly.entity_id
_entity_poly.type
_entity_poly.pdbx_seq_one_letter_code
_entity_poly.pdbx_strand_id
1 'polypeptide(L)'
;MQLPEQDEFSDFFAANDDEQASLRRKFFLEKHKEPCLSESALEDYQALFMSIYGINIDWKEGTFSLLEALSDNQGGKPVTVKFDYDSEIETATINLVDTQYVFHHYPMGSDGFDTELVRIEHILANSGYSLRVYQNSTFSDTLSFLLIPSDEWKRVEQHYSPEHISEYFVPYGKQLVIPEVTAPVVNYVPSVKQEASN
;
A
#
# COMPACT_ATOMS: atom_id res chain seq x y z
N MET A 1 2.41 -0.93 -15.07
CA MET A 1 1.11 -0.71 -14.39
C MET A 1 0.24 0.26 -15.16
N GLN A 2 -1.09 0.07 -15.13
CA GLN A 2 -2.09 1.00 -15.65
C GLN A 2 -2.78 1.65 -14.45
N LEU A 3 -3.23 2.91 -14.55
CA LEU A 3 -4.05 3.52 -13.50
C LEU A 3 -5.52 3.13 -13.70
N PRO A 4 -6.28 2.91 -12.61
CA PRO A 4 -7.71 2.66 -12.71
C PRO A 4 -8.44 3.87 -13.31
N GLU A 5 -9.55 3.61 -14.00
CA GLU A 5 -10.45 4.69 -14.39
C GLU A 5 -11.09 5.32 -13.15
N GLN A 6 -11.58 6.56 -13.28
CA GLN A 6 -12.11 7.31 -12.14
C GLN A 6 -13.29 6.59 -11.46
N ASP A 7 -14.20 6.03 -12.26
CA ASP A 7 -15.36 5.29 -11.74
C ASP A 7 -14.92 3.98 -11.08
N GLU A 8 -13.95 3.27 -11.65
CA GLU A 8 -13.37 2.06 -11.04
C GLU A 8 -12.74 2.39 -9.68
N PHE A 9 -11.96 3.46 -9.60
CA PHE A 9 -11.36 3.86 -8.33
C PHE A 9 -12.41 4.29 -7.29
N SER A 10 -13.43 5.04 -7.70
CA SER A 10 -14.53 5.45 -6.81
C SER A 10 -15.34 4.24 -6.31
N ASP A 11 -15.60 3.27 -7.19
CA ASP A 11 -16.32 2.04 -6.88
C ASP A 11 -15.58 1.14 -5.89
N PHE A 12 -14.29 1.37 -5.63
CA PHE A 12 -13.61 0.70 -4.53
C PHE A 12 -14.25 1.01 -3.17
N PHE A 13 -14.78 2.22 -3.00
CA PHE A 13 -15.23 2.76 -1.71
C PHE A 13 -16.75 2.81 -1.55
N ALA A 14 -17.51 2.75 -2.63
CA ALA A 14 -18.96 2.83 -2.57
C ALA A 14 -19.57 1.76 -1.65
N ALA A 15 -20.74 2.03 -1.09
CA ALA A 15 -21.45 1.05 -0.27
C ALA A 15 -21.89 -0.17 -1.11
N ASN A 16 -22.18 -1.29 -0.45
CA ASN A 16 -22.64 -2.50 -1.12
C ASN A 16 -24.09 -2.38 -1.65
N ASP A 17 -24.88 -1.48 -1.08
CA ASP A 17 -26.26 -1.19 -1.50
C ASP A 17 -26.35 -0.09 -2.57
N ASP A 18 -25.23 0.50 -2.99
CA ASP A 18 -25.19 1.36 -4.17
C ASP A 18 -25.40 0.50 -5.43
N GLU A 19 -26.59 0.61 -6.03
CA GLU A 19 -26.99 -0.18 -7.19
C GLU A 19 -26.10 0.08 -8.42
N GLN A 20 -25.65 1.32 -8.61
CA GLN A 20 -24.84 1.71 -9.77
C GLN A 20 -23.41 1.21 -9.63
N ALA A 21 -22.80 1.42 -8.46
CA ALA A 21 -21.48 0.88 -8.16
C ALA A 21 -21.49 -0.65 -8.22
N SER A 22 -22.53 -1.28 -7.67
CA SER A 22 -22.69 -2.75 -7.72
C SER A 22 -22.78 -3.29 -9.15
N LEU A 23 -23.47 -2.58 -10.05
CA LEU A 23 -23.54 -2.97 -11.46
C LEU A 23 -22.18 -2.82 -12.16
N ARG A 24 -21.47 -1.70 -11.93
CA ARG A 24 -20.14 -1.46 -12.49
C ARG A 24 -19.10 -2.46 -11.99
N ARG A 25 -19.12 -2.79 -10.70
CA ARG A 25 -18.26 -3.84 -10.12
C ARG A 25 -18.48 -5.19 -10.78
N LYS A 26 -19.74 -5.62 -10.99
CA LYS A 26 -20.05 -6.86 -11.70
C LYS A 26 -19.53 -6.84 -13.13
N PHE A 27 -19.74 -5.74 -13.86
CA PHE A 27 -19.22 -5.59 -15.22
C PHE A 27 -17.69 -5.66 -15.26
N PHE A 28 -17.01 -5.06 -14.27
CA PHE A 28 -15.56 -5.16 -14.14
C PHE A 28 -15.09 -6.61 -13.93
N LEU A 29 -15.72 -7.34 -13.01
CA LEU A 29 -15.41 -8.76 -12.77
C LEU A 29 -15.61 -9.60 -14.03
N GLU A 30 -16.73 -9.42 -14.73
CA GLU A 30 -17.04 -10.10 -16.00
C GLU A 30 -16.01 -9.78 -17.10
N LYS A 31 -15.64 -8.50 -17.25
CA LYS A 31 -14.61 -8.04 -18.21
C LYS A 31 -13.27 -8.74 -17.98
N HIS A 32 -12.91 -8.97 -16.72
CA HIS A 32 -11.66 -9.62 -16.33
C HIS A 32 -11.79 -11.15 -16.19
N LYS A 33 -12.95 -11.73 -16.55
CA LYS A 33 -13.26 -13.17 -16.56
C LYS A 33 -13.15 -13.86 -15.19
N GLU A 34 -13.30 -13.11 -14.11
CA GLU A 34 -13.38 -13.68 -12.78
C GLU A 34 -14.84 -13.92 -12.39
N PRO A 35 -15.21 -15.12 -11.90
CA PRO A 35 -16.53 -15.35 -11.33
C PRO A 35 -16.72 -14.45 -10.10
N CYS A 36 -17.94 -14.02 -9.77
CA CYS A 36 -18.23 -13.62 -8.39
C CYS A 36 -18.09 -14.87 -7.51
N LEU A 37 -16.97 -14.99 -6.80
CA LEU A 37 -16.55 -16.15 -6.03
C LEU A 37 -17.05 -16.09 -4.59
N SER A 38 -17.30 -14.90 -4.05
CA SER A 38 -17.81 -14.69 -2.69
C SER A 38 -19.29 -14.32 -2.64
N GLU A 39 -19.85 -14.32 -1.44
CA GLU A 39 -21.20 -13.78 -1.18
C GLU A 39 -21.27 -12.25 -1.39
N SER A 40 -20.12 -11.57 -1.53
CA SER A 40 -19.97 -10.13 -1.65
C SER A 40 -19.23 -9.75 -2.93
N ALA A 41 -19.97 -9.29 -3.95
CA ALA A 41 -19.37 -8.77 -5.18
C ALA A 41 -18.40 -7.59 -4.95
N LEU A 42 -18.50 -6.90 -3.79
CA LEU A 42 -17.56 -5.86 -3.37
C LEU A 42 -16.19 -6.45 -3.00
N GLU A 43 -16.14 -7.54 -2.25
CA GLU A 43 -14.87 -8.14 -1.81
C GLU A 43 -14.09 -8.70 -3.01
N ASP A 44 -14.79 -9.42 -3.90
CA ASP A 44 -14.19 -9.95 -5.14
C ASP A 44 -13.67 -8.80 -6.01
N TYR A 45 -14.43 -7.72 -6.10
CA TYR A 45 -14.04 -6.54 -6.84
C TYR A 45 -12.78 -5.90 -6.27
N GLN A 46 -12.73 -5.64 -4.95
CA GLN A 46 -11.58 -5.02 -4.30
C GLN A 46 -10.32 -5.89 -4.43
N ALA A 47 -10.44 -7.21 -4.30
CA ALA A 47 -9.33 -8.14 -4.49
C ALA A 47 -8.79 -8.11 -5.92
N LEU A 48 -9.68 -8.19 -6.93
CA LEU A 48 -9.29 -8.12 -8.33
C LEU A 48 -8.74 -6.75 -8.73
N PHE A 49 -9.33 -5.68 -8.19
CA PHE A 49 -8.84 -4.32 -8.37
C PHE A 49 -7.38 -4.21 -7.90
N MET A 50 -7.07 -4.73 -6.70
CA MET A 50 -5.71 -4.70 -6.16
C MET A 50 -4.74 -5.62 -6.91
N SER A 51 -5.21 -6.72 -7.52
CA SER A 51 -4.33 -7.56 -8.33
C SER A 51 -3.98 -6.92 -9.69
N ILE A 52 -4.86 -6.08 -10.23
CA ILE A 52 -4.65 -5.38 -11.51
C ILE A 52 -3.88 -4.07 -11.32
N TYR A 53 -4.27 -3.28 -10.31
CA TYR A 53 -3.79 -1.91 -10.11
C TYR A 53 -2.84 -1.74 -8.93
N GLY A 54 -2.77 -2.72 -8.03
CA GLY A 54 -1.91 -2.65 -6.86
C GLY A 54 -0.45 -2.93 -7.19
N ILE A 55 0.45 -2.26 -6.47
CA ILE A 55 1.86 -2.58 -6.40
C ILE A 55 2.04 -3.54 -5.22
N ASN A 56 2.34 -4.80 -5.50
CA ASN A 56 2.50 -5.83 -4.47
C ASN A 56 3.99 -6.10 -4.27
N ILE A 57 4.44 -6.00 -3.03
CA ILE A 57 5.86 -6.11 -2.66
C ILE A 57 5.96 -7.10 -1.51
N ASP A 58 6.70 -8.19 -1.72
CA ASP A 58 7.08 -9.06 -0.60
C ASP A 58 7.98 -8.24 0.33
N TRP A 59 7.67 -8.25 1.62
CA TRP A 59 8.43 -7.53 2.64
C TRP A 59 9.91 -7.94 2.72
N LYS A 60 10.34 -8.97 1.98
CA LYS A 60 11.74 -9.40 1.81
C LYS A 60 12.42 -8.95 0.51
N GLU A 61 11.72 -8.23 -0.37
CA GLU A 61 12.29 -7.72 -1.62
C GLU A 61 12.65 -6.21 -1.58
N GLY A 62 12.00 -5.43 -0.70
CA GLY A 62 12.52 -4.14 -0.26
C GLY A 62 12.29 -2.96 -1.19
N THR A 63 13.00 -1.87 -0.92
CA THR A 63 12.78 -0.57 -1.57
C THR A 63 13.00 -0.63 -3.08
N PHE A 64 13.91 -1.49 -3.57
CA PHE A 64 14.20 -1.60 -4.99
C PHE A 64 13.03 -2.19 -5.79
N SER A 65 12.36 -3.22 -5.29
CA SER A 65 11.16 -3.76 -5.92
C SER A 65 10.05 -2.72 -6.04
N LEU A 66 9.89 -1.84 -5.05
CA LEU A 66 8.96 -0.70 -5.17
C LEU A 66 9.36 0.22 -6.32
N LEU A 67 10.63 0.60 -6.37
CA LEU A 67 11.14 1.51 -7.39
C LEU A 67 11.02 0.90 -8.80
N GLU A 68 11.23 -0.40 -8.94
CA GLU A 68 11.05 -1.14 -10.19
C GLU A 68 9.58 -1.08 -10.63
N ALA A 69 8.66 -1.41 -9.72
CA ALA A 69 7.22 -1.34 -10.00
C ALA A 69 6.76 0.09 -10.37
N LEU A 70 7.31 1.12 -9.72
CA LEU A 70 7.04 2.52 -10.05
C LEU A 70 7.59 2.93 -11.42
N SER A 71 8.76 2.39 -11.80
CA SER A 71 9.38 2.62 -13.11
C SER A 71 8.59 1.97 -14.26
N ASP A 72 8.00 0.81 -14.01
CA ASP A 72 7.20 0.03 -14.96
C ASP A 72 5.78 0.56 -15.17
N ASN A 73 5.42 1.67 -14.52
CA ASN A 73 4.12 2.30 -14.73
C ASN A 73 4.04 2.96 -16.13
N GLN A 74 3.11 2.46 -16.96
CA GLN A 74 2.94 2.85 -18.36
C GLN A 74 1.93 4.01 -18.51
N GLY A 75 1.17 4.34 -17.46
CA GLY A 75 0.08 5.32 -17.45
C GLY A 75 0.50 6.75 -17.10
N GLY A 76 1.57 7.26 -17.72
CA GLY A 76 2.21 8.53 -17.37
C GLY A 76 3.16 8.33 -16.21
N LYS A 77 4.47 8.32 -16.51
CA LYS A 77 5.50 7.98 -15.52
C LYS A 77 5.48 9.01 -14.39
N PRO A 78 5.03 8.65 -13.17
CA PRO A 78 4.98 9.56 -12.03
C PRO A 78 6.39 10.00 -11.62
N VAL A 79 7.35 9.11 -11.88
CA VAL A 79 8.79 9.28 -11.70
C VAL A 79 9.54 8.48 -12.77
N THR A 80 10.76 8.91 -13.11
CA THR A 80 11.69 8.07 -13.89
C THR A 80 12.75 7.55 -12.95
N VAL A 81 12.90 6.23 -12.89
CA VAL A 81 13.94 5.57 -12.09
C VAL A 81 15.04 5.05 -13.02
N LYS A 82 16.30 5.23 -12.62
CA LYS A 82 17.47 4.60 -13.26
C LYS A 82 18.15 3.69 -12.26
N PHE A 83 18.39 2.45 -12.65
CA PHE A 83 19.07 1.47 -11.83
C PHE A 83 20.52 1.29 -12.32
N ASP A 84 21.44 1.20 -11.38
CA ASP A 84 22.85 0.87 -11.59
C ASP A 84 23.22 -0.31 -10.70
N TYR A 85 23.08 -1.51 -11.26
CA TYR A 85 23.43 -2.77 -10.59
C TYR A 85 24.91 -3.14 -10.75
N ASP A 86 25.68 -2.40 -11.55
CA ASP A 86 27.09 -2.68 -11.82
C ASP A 86 28.04 -1.99 -10.83
N SER A 87 27.51 -1.09 -10.00
CA SER A 87 28.24 -0.35 -8.99
C SER A 87 28.59 -1.19 -7.74
N GLU A 88 29.62 -0.78 -6.98
CA GLU A 88 30.03 -1.47 -5.74
C GLU A 88 28.90 -1.57 -4.70
N ILE A 89 28.00 -0.59 -4.71
CA ILE A 89 26.74 -0.60 -3.96
C ILE A 89 25.66 -0.26 -4.97
N GLU A 90 24.82 -1.22 -5.32
CA GLU A 90 23.78 -1.02 -6.33
C GLU A 90 22.91 0.20 -5.97
N THR A 91 22.60 1.03 -6.96
CA THR A 91 21.84 2.26 -6.74
C THR A 91 20.62 2.36 -7.64
N ALA A 92 19.59 3.04 -7.14
CA ALA A 92 18.43 3.45 -7.90
C ALA A 92 18.27 4.96 -7.76
N THR A 93 18.09 5.66 -8.87
CA THR A 93 17.96 7.12 -8.90
C THR A 93 16.62 7.54 -9.46
N ILE A 94 15.78 8.15 -8.63
CA ILE A 94 14.59 8.86 -9.09
C ILE A 94 15.01 10.23 -9.61
N ASN A 95 14.67 10.53 -10.86
CA ASN A 95 14.88 11.83 -11.49
C ASN A 95 13.54 12.59 -11.56
N LEU A 96 13.49 13.75 -10.91
CA LEU A 96 12.49 14.79 -11.13
C LEU A 96 13.11 15.93 -11.95
N VAL A 97 12.28 16.85 -12.45
CA VAL A 97 12.72 17.96 -13.35
C VAL A 97 13.91 18.73 -12.78
N ASP A 98 13.89 19.03 -11.48
CA ASP A 98 14.89 19.88 -10.84
C ASP A 98 15.70 19.16 -9.73
N THR A 99 15.49 17.86 -9.51
CA THR A 99 16.11 17.15 -8.38
C THR A 99 16.30 15.67 -8.66
N GLN A 100 17.37 15.10 -8.12
CA GLN A 100 17.64 13.67 -8.16
C GLN A 100 17.67 13.11 -6.74
N TYR A 101 17.09 11.92 -6.57
CA TYR A 101 17.08 11.20 -5.31
C TYR A 101 17.73 9.84 -5.52
N VAL A 102 18.84 9.60 -4.84
CA VAL A 102 19.57 8.34 -4.88
C VAL A 102 19.15 7.45 -3.71
N PHE A 103 18.93 6.19 -4.03
CA PHE A 103 18.63 5.08 -3.14
C PHE A 103 19.72 4.03 -3.31
N HIS A 104 20.11 3.39 -2.22
CA HIS A 104 21.13 2.35 -2.21
C HIS A 104 20.47 1.02 -1.88
N HIS A 105 20.87 -0.04 -2.59
CA HIS A 105 20.42 -1.39 -2.28
C HIS A 105 21.21 -1.90 -1.09
N TYR A 106 20.60 -1.88 0.08
CA TYR A 106 21.14 -2.49 1.28
C TYR A 106 20.39 -3.79 1.58
N PRO A 107 21.04 -4.82 2.17
CA PRO A 107 20.35 -6.00 2.66
C PRO A 107 19.21 -5.64 3.60
N MET A 108 18.04 -6.22 3.38
CA MET A 108 16.83 -5.96 4.18
C MET A 108 16.97 -6.37 5.63
N GLY A 109 16.29 -5.64 6.51
CA GLY A 109 16.34 -5.83 7.97
C GLY A 109 17.22 -4.82 8.72
N SER A 110 17.82 -3.87 8.00
CA SER A 110 18.29 -2.61 8.60
C SER A 110 17.12 -1.62 8.64
N ASP A 111 17.08 -0.72 9.63
CA ASP A 111 16.01 0.26 9.93
C ASP A 111 15.67 1.26 8.79
N GLY A 112 16.08 1.00 7.55
CA GLY A 112 15.97 1.88 6.39
C GLY A 112 14.72 1.69 5.54
N PHE A 113 14.04 0.54 5.54
CA PHE A 113 12.90 0.31 4.64
C PHE A 113 11.77 1.32 4.87
N ASP A 114 11.34 1.48 6.11
CA ASP A 114 10.28 2.42 6.49
C ASP A 114 10.67 3.87 6.15
N THR A 115 11.93 4.22 6.42
CA THR A 115 12.49 5.55 6.15
C THR A 115 12.52 5.85 4.65
N GLU A 116 13.01 4.92 3.83
CA GLU A 116 13.07 5.08 2.38
C GLU A 116 11.68 5.05 1.76
N LEU A 117 10.75 4.28 2.31
CA LEU A 117 9.36 4.26 1.84
C LEU A 117 8.66 5.61 2.08
N VAL A 118 8.80 6.19 3.29
CA VAL A 118 8.32 7.55 3.58
C VAL A 118 8.98 8.59 2.66
N ARG A 119 10.26 8.42 2.36
CA ARG A 119 10.97 9.30 1.42
C ARG A 119 10.43 9.17 0.00
N ILE A 120 10.10 7.96 -0.46
CA ILE A 120 9.45 7.72 -1.76
C ILE A 120 8.06 8.36 -1.80
N GLU A 121 7.24 8.20 -0.75
CA GLU A 121 5.94 8.87 -0.65
C GLU A 121 6.07 10.39 -0.84
N HIS A 122 7.06 11.01 -0.17
CA HIS A 122 7.31 12.45 -0.29
C HIS A 122 7.72 12.87 -1.71
N ILE A 123 8.59 12.09 -2.36
CA ILE A 123 9.02 12.35 -3.74
C ILE A 123 7.83 12.27 -4.70
N LEU A 124 6.97 11.26 -4.55
CA LEU A 124 5.76 11.10 -5.36
C LEU A 124 4.74 12.20 -5.12
N ALA A 125 4.56 12.63 -3.87
CA ALA A 125 3.68 13.75 -3.53
C ALA A 125 4.10 15.03 -4.27
N ASN A 126 5.41 15.29 -4.37
CA ASN A 126 5.97 16.42 -5.10
C ASN A 126 5.78 16.30 -6.62
N SER A 127 5.57 15.10 -7.17
CA SER A 127 5.22 14.88 -8.58
C SER A 127 3.70 14.81 -8.83
N GLY A 128 2.88 15.08 -7.81
CA GLY A 128 1.43 15.12 -7.93
C GLY A 128 0.75 13.77 -7.70
N TYR A 129 1.45 12.74 -7.25
CA TYR A 129 0.90 11.41 -6.97
C TYR A 129 0.94 11.10 -5.47
N SER A 130 0.01 10.28 -4.99
CA SER A 130 0.06 9.76 -3.64
C SER A 130 0.07 8.24 -3.68
N LEU A 131 1.11 7.66 -3.09
CA LEU A 131 1.20 6.23 -2.78
C LEU A 131 0.54 6.02 -1.43
N ARG A 132 -0.38 5.06 -1.34
CA ARG A 132 -1.00 4.67 -0.07
C ARG A 132 -0.98 3.15 0.06
N VAL A 133 -0.77 2.67 1.28
CA VAL A 133 -0.78 1.24 1.58
C VAL A 133 -2.22 0.78 1.81
N TYR A 134 -2.56 -0.39 1.26
CA TYR A 134 -3.81 -1.07 1.49
C TYR A 134 -3.79 -1.73 2.87
N GLN A 135 -4.66 -1.30 3.78
CA GLN A 135 -4.61 -1.71 5.18
C GLN A 135 -4.64 -3.23 5.37
N ASN A 136 -5.46 -3.95 4.62
CA ASN A 136 -5.56 -5.40 4.77
C ASN A 136 -4.26 -6.14 4.39
N SER A 137 -3.36 -5.51 3.65
CA SER A 137 -2.05 -6.09 3.30
C SER A 137 -1.01 -5.99 4.40
N THR A 138 -1.18 -5.12 5.41
CA THR A 138 -0.15 -4.91 6.45
C THR A 138 0.09 -6.09 7.36
N PHE A 139 -0.86 -7.03 7.40
CA PHE A 139 -0.77 -8.25 8.18
C PHE A 139 -0.33 -9.46 7.33
N SER A 140 -0.06 -9.25 6.04
CA SER A 140 0.47 -10.24 5.11
C SER A 140 2.00 -10.10 4.98
N ASP A 141 2.62 -11.15 4.48
CA ASP A 141 4.00 -11.15 3.96
C ASP A 141 4.18 -10.27 2.70
N THR A 142 3.08 -9.88 2.05
CA THR A 142 3.07 -8.99 0.89
C THR A 142 2.38 -7.68 1.25
N LEU A 143 3.11 -6.57 1.16
CA LEU A 143 2.54 -5.23 1.25
C LEU A 143 1.97 -4.82 -0.12
N SER A 144 0.73 -4.36 -0.12
CA SER A 144 0.05 -3.86 -1.31
C SER A 144 -0.10 -2.35 -1.23
N PHE A 145 0.34 -1.65 -2.27
CA PHE A 145 0.20 -0.21 -2.39
C PHE A 145 -0.66 0.16 -3.58
N LEU A 146 -1.27 1.34 -3.53
CA LEU A 146 -1.97 1.93 -4.64
C LEU A 146 -1.41 3.32 -4.92
N LEU A 147 -1.02 3.55 -6.17
CA LEU A 147 -0.50 4.83 -6.64
C LEU A 147 -1.54 5.53 -7.50
N ILE A 148 -2.05 6.67 -7.04
CA ILE A 148 -3.10 7.43 -7.72
C ILE A 148 -2.73 8.92 -7.72
N PRO A 149 -3.11 9.69 -8.77
CA PRO A 149 -2.97 11.14 -8.74
C PRO A 149 -3.59 11.75 -7.48
N SER A 150 -2.90 12.69 -6.86
CA SER A 150 -3.30 13.27 -5.58
C SER A 150 -4.65 13.97 -5.65
N ASP A 151 -5.03 14.48 -6.83
CA ASP A 151 -6.34 15.11 -7.03
C ASP A 151 -7.48 14.11 -7.09
N GLU A 152 -7.26 12.88 -7.55
CA GLU A 152 -8.27 11.82 -7.50
C GLU A 152 -8.48 11.33 -6.07
N TRP A 153 -7.41 11.21 -5.25
CA TRP A 153 -7.55 10.96 -3.82
C TRP A 153 -8.40 12.03 -3.14
N LYS A 154 -8.15 13.31 -3.40
CA LYS A 154 -8.95 14.41 -2.83
C LYS A 154 -10.43 14.31 -3.23
N ARG A 155 -10.72 13.92 -4.48
CA ARG A 155 -12.11 13.75 -4.96
C ARG A 155 -12.84 12.63 -4.20
N VAL A 156 -12.22 11.46 -4.05
CA VAL A 156 -12.86 10.37 -3.31
C VAL A 156 -12.99 10.67 -1.82
N GLU A 157 -12.02 11.37 -1.22
CA GLU A 157 -12.11 11.84 0.17
C GLU A 157 -13.24 12.86 0.38
N GLN A 158 -13.46 13.75 -0.58
CA GLN A 158 -14.60 14.68 -0.55
C GLN A 158 -15.94 13.97 -0.70
N HIS A 159 -15.98 12.87 -1.46
CA HIS A 159 -17.21 12.13 -1.72
C HIS A 159 -17.57 11.16 -0.59
N TYR A 160 -16.59 10.42 -0.05
CA TYR A 160 -16.81 9.34 0.92
C TYR A 160 -16.34 9.66 2.35
N SER A 161 -15.73 10.82 2.59
CA SER A 161 -15.01 11.22 3.81
C SER A 161 -13.59 10.62 3.95
N PRO A 162 -12.62 11.38 4.50
CA PRO A 162 -11.28 10.88 4.76
C PRO A 162 -11.23 9.66 5.71
N GLU A 163 -12.15 9.59 6.67
CA GLU A 163 -12.24 8.50 7.63
C GLU A 163 -12.55 7.18 6.93
N HIS A 164 -13.56 7.18 6.05
CA HIS A 164 -13.94 6.00 5.26
C HIS A 164 -12.81 5.54 4.33
N ILE A 165 -12.16 6.48 3.63
CA ILE A 165 -11.00 6.14 2.78
C ILE A 165 -9.88 5.51 3.61
N SER A 166 -9.66 6.03 4.83
CA SER A 166 -8.62 5.55 5.73
C SER A 166 -8.86 4.14 6.26
N GLU A 167 -10.08 3.60 6.21
CA GLU A 167 -10.34 2.19 6.54
C GLU A 167 -9.67 1.23 5.55
N TYR A 168 -9.50 1.66 4.30
CA TYR A 168 -8.90 0.85 3.23
C TYR A 168 -7.48 1.28 2.89
N PHE A 169 -7.22 2.58 2.77
CA PHE A 169 -5.93 3.10 2.33
C PHE A 169 -5.43 4.24 3.20
N VAL A 170 -4.20 4.10 3.66
CA VAL A 170 -3.52 5.14 4.44
C VAL A 170 -2.13 5.43 3.88
N PRO A 171 -1.60 6.65 4.07
CA PRO A 171 -0.17 6.89 3.88
C PRO A 171 0.64 5.97 4.80
N TYR A 172 1.69 5.34 4.29
CA TYR A 172 2.53 4.42 5.03
C TYR A 172 3.16 5.08 6.26
N GLY A 173 3.64 6.32 6.13
CA GLY A 173 4.20 7.07 7.27
C GLY A 173 3.22 7.27 8.43
N LYS A 174 1.90 7.18 8.21
CA LYS A 174 0.90 7.25 9.28
C LYS A 174 0.71 5.91 10.01
N GLN A 175 1.06 4.78 9.40
CA GLN A 175 0.96 3.46 10.05
C GLN A 175 2.04 3.23 11.10
N LEU A 176 3.20 3.90 10.97
CA LEU A 176 4.28 3.82 11.96
C LEU A 176 3.88 4.36 13.35
N VAL A 177 2.74 5.07 13.43
CA VAL A 177 2.06 5.34 14.69
C VAL A 177 1.24 4.10 15.06
N ILE A 178 1.91 3.05 15.52
CA ILE A 178 1.25 1.86 16.06
C ILE A 178 0.38 2.32 17.24
N PRO A 179 -0.95 2.11 17.23
CA PRO A 179 -1.75 2.33 18.44
C PRO A 179 -1.21 1.39 19.52
N GLU A 180 -0.90 1.93 20.70
CA GLU A 180 -0.46 1.15 21.87
C GLU A 180 -1.34 -0.09 22.00
N VAL A 181 -0.80 -1.26 21.64
CA VAL A 181 -1.38 -2.52 22.04
C VAL A 181 -1.21 -2.53 23.54
N THR A 182 -2.26 -2.17 24.28
CA THR A 182 -2.33 -2.38 25.73
C THR A 182 -2.16 -3.87 25.93
N ALA A 183 -0.94 -4.30 26.21
CA ALA A 183 -0.66 -5.68 26.56
C ALA A 183 -1.57 -6.03 27.75
N PRO A 184 -2.27 -7.17 27.74
CA PRO A 184 -3.04 -7.59 28.89
C PRO A 184 -2.08 -7.67 30.08
N VAL A 185 -2.44 -7.00 31.18
CA VAL A 185 -1.68 -7.06 32.43
C VAL A 185 -1.69 -8.51 32.90
N VAL A 186 -0.63 -9.24 32.60
CA VAL A 186 -0.39 -10.55 33.19
C VAL A 186 0.02 -10.28 34.63
N ASN A 187 -0.96 -10.35 35.54
CA ASN A 187 -0.72 -10.36 36.97
C ASN A 187 0.07 -11.62 37.32
N TYR A 188 1.39 -11.49 37.36
CA TYR A 188 2.28 -12.54 37.82
C TYR A 188 2.05 -12.71 39.33
N VAL A 189 1.29 -13.73 39.73
CA VAL A 189 1.21 -14.14 41.13
C VAL A 189 2.47 -14.98 41.42
N PRO A 190 3.39 -14.53 42.28
CA PRO A 190 4.59 -15.30 42.60
C PRO A 190 4.17 -16.59 43.32
N SER A 191 4.54 -17.75 42.74
CA SER A 191 4.36 -19.03 43.39
C SER A 191 5.27 -19.12 44.61
N VAL A 192 4.69 -19.13 45.80
CA VAL A 192 5.40 -19.27 47.08
C VAL A 192 6.02 -20.67 47.12
N LYS A 193 7.34 -20.75 47.03
CA LYS A 193 8.07 -21.99 47.34
C LYS A 193 7.86 -22.32 48.82
N GLN A 194 7.14 -23.41 49.10
CA GLN A 194 7.18 -24.05 50.40
C GLN A 194 8.55 -24.73 50.57
N GLU A 195 9.39 -24.16 51.41
CA GLU A 195 10.55 -24.84 51.97
C GLU A 195 10.05 -25.94 52.92
N ALA A 196 10.24 -27.19 52.54
CA ALA A 196 10.14 -28.30 53.48
C ALA A 196 11.45 -28.37 54.26
N SER A 197 11.38 -28.00 55.55
CA SER A 197 12.39 -28.35 56.55
C SER A 197 12.14 -29.75 57.10
N ASN A 198 13.26 -30.49 57.23
CA ASN A 198 13.51 -31.78 57.89
C ASN A 198 13.22 -33.06 57.11
#